data_AF-A0AAV6KNZ8-F1
#
_entry.id   AF-A0AAV6KNZ8-F1
#
_cell.length_a   1.000
_cell.length_b   1.000
_cell.length_c   1.000
_cell.angle_alpha   90.00
_cell.angle_beta   90.00
_cell.angle_gamma   90.00
#
_symmetry.space_group_name_H-M   'P 1'
#
loop_
_entity.id
_entity.type
_entity.pdbx_description
1 polymer ?
#
loop_
_entity_poly.entity_id
_entity_poly.type
_entity_poly.pdbx_seq_one_letter_code
_entity_poly.pdbx_strand_id
1 'polypeptide(L)'
;MAFSSCLLQSHPFTLPRTLNLPPLSLSSKSLKPICSIPHRELLTSISASISSPSPSPPHKLPPDFTTKQLLDAISQQNDETSVLNLFYWASEHLNFKPSFYEEIIRKLGHVGSLDSMKQILEDMRVSNCRPTEGTFQIFIENYAKRGLYDEAIGVLDTMEQAFGLKPGPYTYNFLLNVLVDGEKFKLVKSVESMMFNKGVEPGVPTFNILIKALWLCLTKNHDLAIDLLHGMKNQGCRPNEHIFNILINGLCSSGKLDRALGLLKDMESSGCTRGVVTYNTLISGFIKNKRIEEAKESFDRMILERLQPNNITYNSMLYHYCRVGDIKKTADIVQTMTSNGCEPDVVTYRALIQGLCNVDRIEIAIRLLITIQMKGMALAPQTYNPLLRELFKRKKTKAAMRLFREMKEKGDPPDAFSYETVFRGLCSGGGPIGEAVDFVVEMTEKRLIPKFSTFCVLAERLCALSMEDTLVMLVERIMVTYSFSENEASMIKGFMKIHKFEDALATLGGIFNRRNPKRGY
;
A
#
# COMPACT_ATOMS: atom_id res chain seq x y z
N MET A 1 37.00 -38.76 1.53
CA MET A 1 36.28 -39.77 2.34
C MET A 1 35.06 -39.07 2.92
N ALA A 2 33.93 -39.09 2.20
CA ALA A 2 32.75 -39.91 2.51
C ALA A 2 32.09 -39.45 3.83
N PHE A 3 30.88 -38.89 3.87
CA PHE A 3 29.64 -39.50 3.37
C PHE A 3 28.72 -38.55 2.58
N SER A 4 28.42 -38.99 1.37
CA SER A 4 27.18 -38.79 0.63
C SER A 4 26.17 -39.84 1.12
N SER A 5 24.90 -39.47 1.30
CA SER A 5 23.68 -40.25 0.96
C SER A 5 22.51 -39.92 1.89
N CYS A 6 21.58 -39.06 1.46
CA CYS A 6 20.14 -39.17 1.73
C CYS A 6 19.36 -38.15 0.87
N LEU A 7 19.60 -38.22 -0.45
CA LEU A 7 18.59 -37.92 -1.46
C LEU A 7 17.91 -39.25 -1.82
N LEU A 8 16.62 -39.17 -2.18
CA LEU A 8 15.75 -40.26 -2.66
C LEU A 8 15.06 -41.11 -1.58
N GLN A 9 13.97 -40.59 -1.03
CA GLN A 9 12.75 -41.40 -0.91
C GLN A 9 11.54 -40.60 -1.38
N SER A 10 11.23 -40.81 -2.66
CA SER A 10 9.89 -40.71 -3.21
C SER A 10 8.95 -41.60 -2.38
N HIS A 11 8.01 -41.01 -1.63
CA HIS A 11 6.86 -41.75 -1.15
C HIS A 11 5.65 -41.42 -2.03
N PRO A 12 5.10 -42.41 -2.75
CA PRO A 12 3.84 -42.24 -3.44
C PRO A 12 2.70 -42.11 -2.41
N PHE A 13 1.78 -41.19 -2.69
CA PHE A 13 0.52 -41.02 -1.98
C PHE A 13 -0.15 -42.38 -1.73
N THR A 14 -0.18 -42.81 -0.48
CA THR A 14 -0.91 -43.98 -0.02
C THR A 14 -1.73 -43.57 1.20
N LEU A 15 -3.06 -43.61 1.06
CA LEU A 15 -4.03 -43.40 2.14
C LEU A 15 -3.86 -44.49 3.22
N PRO A 16 -3.72 -44.17 4.51
CA PRO A 16 -3.96 -45.14 5.57
C PRO A 16 -5.45 -45.27 5.86
N ARG A 17 -5.93 -46.51 5.76
CA ARG A 17 -7.26 -47.00 6.14
C ARG A 17 -7.62 -46.63 7.58
N THR A 18 -8.91 -46.34 7.74
CA THR A 18 -9.72 -46.26 8.97
C THR A 18 -9.21 -47.10 10.15
N LEU A 19 -8.86 -46.44 11.25
CA LEU A 19 -8.78 -47.04 12.59
C LEU A 19 -10.12 -46.83 13.30
N ASN A 20 -10.91 -47.91 13.37
CA ASN A 20 -12.07 -48.04 14.25
C ASN A 20 -11.60 -48.27 15.69
N LEU A 21 -12.12 -47.48 16.64
CA LEU A 21 -12.13 -47.74 18.08
C LEU A 21 -13.52 -47.34 18.65
N PRO A 22 -13.96 -47.95 19.78
CA PRO A 22 -15.35 -48.40 20.02
C PRO A 22 -16.30 -47.32 20.57
N PRO A 23 -17.63 -47.56 20.58
CA PRO A 23 -18.61 -46.59 21.05
C PRO A 23 -18.61 -46.52 22.58
N LEU A 24 -18.32 -45.34 23.13
CA LEU A 24 -18.61 -45.05 24.53
C LEU A 24 -20.11 -44.78 24.67
N SER A 25 -20.83 -45.80 25.09
CA SER A 25 -22.19 -45.72 25.59
C SER A 25 -22.24 -44.89 26.87
N LEU A 26 -23.00 -43.80 26.87
CA LEU A 26 -23.52 -43.19 28.10
C LEU A 26 -25.01 -42.88 27.91
N SER A 27 -25.76 -43.33 28.92
CA SER A 27 -27.16 -43.66 28.90
C SER A 27 -28.10 -42.48 28.66
N SER A 28 -29.14 -42.76 27.89
CA SER A 28 -30.39 -42.00 27.81
C SER A 28 -31.01 -41.76 29.19
N LYS A 29 -31.00 -40.52 29.67
CA LYS A 29 -31.99 -40.01 30.63
C LYS A 29 -32.50 -38.64 30.16
N SER A 30 -33.68 -38.69 29.54
CA SER A 30 -34.69 -37.63 29.43
C SER A 30 -34.22 -36.18 29.26
N LEU A 31 -33.97 -35.77 28.01
CA LEU A 31 -34.12 -34.37 27.61
C LEU A 31 -35.63 -34.05 27.53
N LYS A 32 -36.15 -33.28 28.50
CA LYS A 32 -37.37 -32.50 28.28
C LYS A 32 -37.01 -31.28 27.42
N PRO A 33 -37.87 -30.87 26.48
CA PRO A 33 -37.63 -29.66 25.69
C PRO A 33 -37.81 -28.44 26.58
N ILE A 34 -36.74 -27.68 26.84
CA ILE A 34 -36.86 -26.33 27.39
C ILE A 34 -37.12 -25.41 26.19
N CYS A 35 -38.39 -25.39 25.77
CA CYS A 35 -38.93 -24.24 25.05
C CYS A 35 -39.03 -23.06 26.02
N SER A 36 -38.82 -21.86 25.47
CA SER A 36 -39.12 -20.54 26.04
C SER A 36 -38.38 -20.15 27.33
N ILE A 37 -37.16 -19.63 27.17
CA ILE A 37 -36.68 -18.54 28.03
C ILE A 37 -36.73 -17.26 27.17
N PRO A 38 -37.45 -16.20 27.58
CA PRO A 38 -37.47 -14.95 26.84
C PRO A 38 -36.06 -14.32 26.81
N HIS A 39 -35.67 -13.82 25.63
CA HIS A 39 -34.44 -13.07 25.32
C HIS A 39 -34.09 -11.96 26.36
N ARG A 40 -35.11 -11.51 27.11
CA ARG A 40 -35.08 -10.45 28.11
C ARG A 40 -34.29 -10.74 29.39
N GLU A 41 -34.13 -12.01 29.79
CA GLU A 41 -33.50 -12.35 31.09
C GLU A 41 -31.98 -12.58 31.00
N LEU A 42 -31.44 -12.83 29.80
CA LEU A 42 -29.99 -12.93 29.58
C LEU A 42 -29.34 -11.54 29.47
N LEU A 43 -30.03 -10.57 28.86
CA LEU A 43 -29.54 -9.20 28.66
C LEU A 43 -29.44 -8.39 29.96
N THR A 44 -30.28 -8.66 30.96
CA THR A 44 -30.21 -7.99 32.29
C THR A 44 -28.96 -8.38 33.09
N SER A 45 -28.35 -9.53 32.80
CA SER A 45 -27.10 -9.95 33.45
C SER A 45 -25.87 -9.29 32.83
N ILE A 46 -25.91 -8.98 31.53
CA ILE A 46 -24.82 -8.34 30.79
C ILE A 46 -24.85 -6.81 31.01
N SER A 47 -26.04 -6.20 31.06
CA SER A 47 -26.20 -4.76 31.35
C SER A 47 -25.75 -4.37 32.76
N ALA A 48 -25.77 -5.30 33.72
CA ALA A 48 -25.31 -5.06 35.09
C ALA A 48 -23.77 -4.89 35.19
N SER A 49 -23.00 -5.27 34.16
CA SER A 49 -21.53 -5.21 34.16
C SER A 49 -20.98 -3.86 33.65
N ILE A 50 -21.82 -3.02 33.06
CA ILE A 50 -21.45 -1.71 32.50
C ILE A 50 -22.13 -0.63 33.35
N SER A 51 -21.63 -0.39 34.56
CA SER A 51 -22.15 0.67 35.43
C SER A 51 -21.31 1.95 35.33
N SER A 52 -21.72 2.92 34.51
CA SER A 52 -21.58 4.38 34.73
C SER A 52 -22.32 5.19 33.63
N PRO A 53 -22.64 6.49 33.83
CA PRO A 53 -23.96 7.06 33.56
C PRO A 53 -24.27 7.38 32.09
N SER A 54 -25.55 7.21 31.78
CA SER A 54 -26.23 7.54 30.53
C SER A 54 -26.03 8.98 30.04
N PRO A 55 -25.77 9.20 28.75
CA PRO A 55 -26.37 10.29 28.00
C PRO A 55 -27.68 9.78 27.37
N SER A 56 -28.74 10.57 27.53
CA SER A 56 -30.08 10.35 26.97
C SER A 56 -30.06 9.96 25.48
N PRO A 57 -30.97 9.07 25.02
CA PRO A 57 -31.01 8.68 23.61
C PRO A 57 -31.42 9.88 22.74
N PRO A 58 -30.80 10.10 21.56
CA PRO A 58 -31.22 11.16 20.67
C PRO A 58 -32.56 10.75 20.05
N HIS A 59 -33.61 11.50 20.40
CA HIS A 59 -34.94 11.56 19.77
C HIS A 59 -35.68 10.23 19.53
N LYS A 60 -36.89 10.14 20.13
CA LYS A 60 -37.92 9.13 19.87
C LYS A 60 -38.05 8.81 18.37
N LEU A 61 -37.51 7.66 17.96
CA LEU A 61 -37.69 7.10 16.63
C LEU A 61 -39.13 6.52 16.51
N PRO A 62 -39.80 6.69 15.36
CA PRO A 62 -41.20 6.29 15.18
C PRO A 62 -41.39 4.76 15.16
N PRO A 63 -42.58 4.25 15.51
CA PRO A 63 -42.85 2.81 15.61
C PRO A 63 -42.78 2.04 14.28
N ASP A 64 -42.78 2.73 13.13
CA ASP A 64 -42.63 2.16 11.78
C ASP A 64 -41.20 2.33 11.20
N PHE A 65 -40.18 2.26 12.06
CA PHE A 65 -38.79 2.43 11.63
C PHE A 65 -38.31 1.22 10.80
N THR A 66 -38.07 1.44 9.52
CA THR A 66 -37.68 0.35 8.59
C THR A 66 -36.19 0.00 8.71
N THR A 67 -35.82 -1.26 8.44
CA THR A 67 -34.43 -1.75 8.47
C THR A 67 -33.47 -0.95 7.59
N LYS A 68 -33.96 -0.32 6.51
CA LYS A 68 -33.16 0.53 5.61
C LYS A 68 -32.83 1.88 6.24
N GLN A 69 -33.79 2.52 6.90
CA GLN A 69 -33.59 3.80 7.59
C GLN A 69 -32.63 3.66 8.79
N LEU A 70 -32.62 2.50 9.43
CA LEU A 70 -31.67 2.18 10.49
C LEU A 70 -30.24 1.99 9.97
N LEU A 71 -30.07 1.31 8.83
CA LEU A 71 -28.76 1.18 8.17
C LEU A 71 -28.23 2.53 7.70
N ASP A 72 -29.10 3.40 7.16
CA ASP A 72 -28.75 4.76 6.79
C ASP A 72 -28.34 5.58 8.03
N ALA A 73 -29.06 5.47 9.15
CA ALA A 73 -28.70 6.14 10.40
C ALA A 73 -27.36 5.65 10.97
N ILE A 74 -27.09 4.33 10.95
CA ILE A 74 -25.83 3.72 11.38
C ILE A 74 -24.67 4.14 10.45
N SER A 75 -24.94 4.26 9.14
CA SER A 75 -23.93 4.69 8.16
C SER A 75 -23.42 6.12 8.44
N GLN A 76 -24.28 6.98 9.00
CA GLN A 76 -23.98 8.39 9.30
C GLN A 76 -23.28 8.61 10.65
N GLN A 77 -23.32 7.63 11.57
CA GLN A 77 -22.63 7.75 12.85
C GLN A 77 -21.13 7.46 12.71
N ASN A 78 -20.30 8.14 13.51
CA ASN A 78 -18.85 7.97 13.51
C ASN A 78 -18.29 7.53 14.87
N ASP A 79 -19.16 7.36 15.88
CA ASP A 79 -18.78 7.00 17.24
C ASP A 79 -19.34 5.62 17.64
N GLU A 80 -18.54 4.88 18.41
CA GLU A 80 -18.84 3.53 18.88
C GLU A 80 -20.12 3.48 19.74
N THR A 81 -20.26 4.42 20.67
CA THR A 81 -21.37 4.47 21.61
C THR A 81 -22.72 4.66 20.93
N SER A 82 -22.81 5.53 19.92
CA SER A 82 -24.06 5.74 19.19
C SER A 82 -24.39 4.56 18.30
N VAL A 83 -23.39 3.91 17.69
CA VAL A 83 -23.60 2.69 16.89
C VAL A 83 -24.12 1.54 17.78
N LEU A 84 -23.53 1.34 18.96
CA LEU A 84 -23.99 0.31 19.91
C LEU A 84 -25.36 0.64 20.50
N ASN A 85 -25.63 1.90 20.87
CA ASN A 85 -26.94 2.29 21.39
C ASN A 85 -28.05 2.10 20.36
N LEU A 86 -27.80 2.45 19.09
CA LEU A 86 -28.73 2.19 17.99
C LEU A 86 -28.92 0.69 17.74
N PHE A 87 -27.85 -0.11 17.86
CA PHE A 87 -27.94 -1.55 17.75
C PHE A 87 -28.80 -2.15 18.87
N TYR A 88 -28.52 -1.84 20.14
CA TYR A 88 -29.29 -2.40 21.26
C TYR A 88 -30.74 -1.95 21.22
N TRP A 89 -31.02 -0.68 20.91
CA TRP A 89 -32.38 -0.20 20.71
C TRP A 89 -33.11 -0.99 19.61
N ALA A 90 -32.43 -1.25 18.50
CA ALA A 90 -33.01 -2.02 17.42
C ALA A 90 -33.20 -3.50 17.82
N SER A 91 -32.23 -4.09 18.54
CA SER A 91 -32.24 -5.46 19.08
C SER A 91 -33.48 -5.77 19.91
N GLU A 92 -34.03 -4.78 20.60
CA GLU A 92 -35.22 -4.90 21.44
C GLU A 92 -36.55 -4.84 20.66
N HIS A 93 -36.53 -4.38 19.40
CA HIS A 93 -37.75 -4.01 18.67
C HIS A 93 -37.91 -4.69 17.31
N LEU A 94 -36.87 -5.33 16.77
CA LEU A 94 -36.87 -5.91 15.42
C LEU A 94 -36.27 -7.33 15.40
N ASN A 95 -36.79 -8.20 14.52
CA ASN A 95 -36.19 -9.51 14.24
C ASN A 95 -35.10 -9.36 13.18
N PHE A 96 -33.84 -9.57 13.56
CA PHE A 96 -32.69 -9.34 12.68
C PHE A 96 -32.36 -10.50 11.76
N LYS A 97 -31.99 -10.16 10.52
CA LYS A 97 -31.34 -11.07 9.58
C LYS A 97 -29.80 -10.99 9.74
N PRO A 98 -29.04 -12.04 9.39
CA PRO A 98 -27.58 -12.03 9.44
C PRO A 98 -26.92 -10.85 8.73
N SER A 99 -27.51 -10.36 7.63
CA SER A 99 -27.05 -9.20 6.86
C SER A 99 -27.00 -7.90 7.66
N PHE A 100 -27.82 -7.77 8.70
CA PHE A 100 -27.84 -6.58 9.55
C PHE A 100 -26.65 -6.55 10.52
N TYR A 101 -26.34 -7.69 11.13
CA TYR A 101 -25.17 -7.82 12.00
C TYR A 101 -23.87 -7.58 11.22
N GLU A 102 -23.78 -8.04 9.98
CA GLU A 102 -22.62 -7.78 9.12
C GLU A 102 -22.37 -6.29 8.88
N GLU A 103 -23.41 -5.48 8.68
CA GLU A 103 -23.24 -4.03 8.50
C GLU A 103 -22.72 -3.35 9.77
N ILE A 104 -23.24 -3.77 10.93
CA ILE A 104 -22.83 -3.21 12.21
C ILE A 104 -21.39 -3.59 12.52
N ILE A 105 -21.02 -4.86 12.33
CA ILE A 105 -19.65 -5.33 12.49
C ILE A 105 -18.71 -4.59 11.53
N ARG A 106 -19.14 -4.34 10.28
CA ARG A 106 -18.36 -3.54 9.31
C ARG A 106 -18.15 -2.12 9.80
N LYS A 107 -19.20 -1.47 10.29
CA LYS A 107 -19.15 -0.09 10.78
C LYS A 107 -18.29 0.03 12.04
N LEU A 108 -18.46 -0.88 13.01
CA LEU A 108 -17.61 -0.96 14.21
C LEU A 108 -16.15 -1.24 13.85
N GLY A 109 -15.90 -2.02 12.79
CA GLY A 109 -14.57 -2.21 12.23
C GLY A 109 -13.95 -0.91 11.69
N HIS A 110 -14.73 -0.10 10.97
CA HIS A 110 -14.29 1.23 10.50
C HIS A 110 -13.97 2.19 11.64
N VAL A 111 -14.80 2.19 12.70
CA VAL A 111 -14.55 2.98 13.92
C VAL A 111 -13.33 2.46 14.66
N GLY A 112 -13.14 1.14 14.63
CA GLY A 112 -11.96 0.50 15.17
C GLY A 112 -12.14 -0.24 16.50
N SER A 113 -13.36 -0.53 16.89
CA SER A 113 -13.69 -1.08 18.19
C SER A 113 -13.80 -2.61 18.10
N LEU A 114 -12.65 -3.29 18.19
CA LEU A 114 -12.55 -4.75 18.02
C LEU A 114 -13.29 -5.54 19.10
N ASP A 115 -13.30 -5.05 20.34
CA ASP A 115 -14.00 -5.70 21.46
C ASP A 115 -15.52 -5.63 21.27
N SER A 116 -16.01 -4.49 20.82
CA SER A 116 -17.41 -4.29 20.47
C SER A 116 -17.82 -5.16 19.27
N MET A 117 -16.95 -5.34 18.26
CA MET A 117 -17.21 -6.32 17.20
C MET A 117 -17.37 -7.75 17.76
N LYS A 118 -16.48 -8.18 18.67
CA LYS A 118 -16.57 -9.51 19.31
C LYS A 118 -17.85 -9.66 20.12
N GLN A 119 -18.26 -8.61 20.83
CA GLN A 119 -19.52 -8.60 21.59
C GLN A 119 -20.73 -8.82 20.67
N ILE A 120 -20.78 -8.13 19.53
CA ILE A 120 -21.85 -8.33 18.54
C ILE A 120 -21.82 -9.75 17.96
N LEU A 121 -20.64 -10.34 17.73
CA LEU A 121 -20.52 -11.73 17.27
C LEU A 121 -21.02 -12.73 18.34
N GLU A 122 -20.81 -12.44 19.61
CA GLU A 122 -21.35 -13.22 20.72
C GLU A 122 -22.87 -13.07 20.83
N ASP A 123 -23.40 -11.87 20.65
CA ASP A 123 -24.85 -11.63 20.60
C ASP A 123 -25.53 -12.38 19.44
N MET A 124 -24.86 -12.51 18.29
CA MET A 124 -25.33 -13.36 17.18
C MET A 124 -25.41 -14.83 17.60
N ARG A 125 -24.43 -15.31 18.38
CA ARG A 125 -24.38 -16.68 18.89
C ARG A 125 -25.55 -16.96 19.84
N VAL A 126 -25.77 -16.07 20.82
CA VAL A 126 -26.88 -16.17 21.78
C VAL A 126 -28.24 -16.10 21.08
N SER A 127 -28.35 -15.26 20.05
CA SER A 127 -29.58 -15.11 19.25
C SER A 127 -29.81 -16.24 18.24
N ASN A 128 -28.91 -17.24 18.18
CA ASN A 128 -28.95 -18.36 17.24
C ASN A 128 -29.00 -17.92 15.76
N CYS A 129 -28.46 -16.74 15.46
CA CYS A 129 -28.29 -16.25 14.10
C CYS A 129 -26.98 -16.82 13.53
N ARG A 130 -27.07 -17.61 12.45
CA ARG A 130 -25.87 -18.19 11.83
C ARG A 130 -25.07 -17.10 11.09
N PRO A 131 -23.80 -16.84 11.48
CA PRO A 131 -22.93 -15.95 10.72
C PRO A 131 -22.58 -16.57 9.37
N THR A 132 -22.23 -15.74 8.39
CA THR A 132 -21.76 -16.19 7.08
C THR A 132 -20.23 -16.12 7.01
N GLU A 133 -19.61 -16.72 5.99
CA GLU A 133 -18.17 -16.52 5.73
C GLU A 133 -17.82 -15.02 5.59
N GLY A 134 -18.73 -14.21 5.05
CA GLY A 134 -18.56 -12.76 4.91
C GLY A 134 -18.44 -12.03 6.26
N THR A 135 -19.13 -12.51 7.30
CA THR A 135 -18.99 -11.98 8.67
C THR A 135 -17.54 -12.12 9.15
N PHE A 136 -16.94 -13.30 8.97
CA PHE A 136 -15.57 -13.59 9.41
C PHE A 136 -14.52 -12.87 8.54
N GLN A 137 -14.80 -12.62 7.26
CA GLN A 137 -13.93 -11.80 6.41
C GLN A 137 -13.77 -10.38 6.93
N ILE A 138 -14.86 -9.78 7.43
CA ILE A 138 -14.82 -8.44 8.03
C ILE A 138 -13.89 -8.44 9.26
N PHE A 139 -13.91 -9.48 10.09
CA PHE A 139 -12.98 -9.61 11.22
C PHE A 139 -11.53 -9.72 10.73
N ILE A 140 -11.24 -10.62 9.78
CA ILE A 140 -9.90 -10.81 9.23
C ILE A 140 -9.34 -9.49 8.67
N GLU A 141 -10.15 -8.74 7.90
CA GLU A 141 -9.75 -7.46 7.31
C GLU A 141 -9.45 -6.40 8.39
N ASN A 142 -10.28 -6.30 9.43
CA ASN A 142 -10.11 -5.30 10.49
C ASN A 142 -8.91 -5.60 11.39
N TYR A 143 -8.68 -6.87 11.75
CA TYR A 143 -7.47 -7.26 12.47
C TYR A 143 -6.21 -6.98 11.65
N ALA A 144 -6.22 -7.30 10.36
CA ALA A 144 -5.07 -7.08 9.49
C ALA A 144 -4.76 -5.59 9.25
N LYS A 145 -5.77 -4.73 9.08
CA LYS A 145 -5.59 -3.26 9.00
C LYS A 145 -4.87 -2.69 10.22
N ARG A 146 -4.96 -3.37 11.36
CA ARG A 146 -4.33 -3.00 12.64
C ARG A 146 -3.03 -3.73 12.91
N GLY A 147 -2.59 -4.61 12.01
CA GLY A 147 -1.37 -5.40 12.16
C GLY A 147 -1.49 -6.61 13.10
N LEU A 148 -2.71 -6.97 13.52
CA LEU A 148 -3.02 -8.09 14.43
C LEU A 148 -3.23 -9.38 13.63
N TYR A 149 -2.17 -9.91 13.04
CA TYR A 149 -2.27 -11.03 12.10
C TYR A 149 -2.49 -12.40 12.76
N ASP A 150 -2.04 -12.59 14.00
CA ASP A 150 -2.25 -13.82 14.74
C ASP A 150 -3.73 -13.97 15.13
N GLU A 151 -4.36 -12.87 15.56
CA GLU A 151 -5.80 -12.79 15.81
C GLU A 151 -6.61 -13.03 14.55
N ALA A 152 -6.16 -12.50 13.40
CA ALA A 152 -6.79 -12.76 12.11
C ALA A 152 -6.78 -14.25 11.74
N ILE A 153 -5.72 -14.99 12.08
CA ILE A 153 -5.66 -16.45 11.89
C ILE A 153 -6.59 -17.16 12.89
N GLY A 154 -6.64 -16.71 14.14
CA GLY A 154 -7.53 -17.24 15.18
C GLY A 154 -9.03 -17.11 14.86
N VAL A 155 -9.40 -16.28 13.89
CA VAL A 155 -10.77 -16.23 13.36
C VAL A 155 -11.19 -17.58 12.76
N LEU A 156 -10.27 -18.35 12.15
CA LEU A 156 -10.55 -19.68 11.63
C LEU A 156 -10.98 -20.65 12.73
N ASP A 157 -10.27 -20.63 13.86
CA ASP A 157 -10.62 -21.45 15.03
C ASP A 157 -11.94 -21.00 15.66
N THR A 158 -12.20 -19.68 15.69
CA THR A 158 -13.47 -19.13 16.19
C THR A 158 -14.64 -19.60 15.33
N MET A 159 -14.48 -19.59 14.00
CA MET A 159 -15.50 -20.05 13.05
C MET A 159 -15.85 -21.53 13.25
N GLU A 160 -14.84 -22.39 13.47
CA GLU A 160 -15.05 -23.82 13.71
C GLU A 160 -15.58 -24.13 15.12
N GLN A 161 -14.95 -23.61 16.17
CA GLN A 161 -15.23 -23.99 17.56
C GLN A 161 -16.50 -23.32 18.09
N ALA A 162 -16.71 -22.03 17.79
CA ALA A 162 -17.85 -21.28 18.34
C ALA A 162 -19.13 -21.45 17.52
N PHE A 163 -19.02 -21.68 16.21
CA PHE A 163 -20.18 -21.73 15.30
C PHE A 163 -20.32 -23.04 14.51
N GLY A 164 -19.36 -23.96 14.59
CA GLY A 164 -19.40 -25.23 13.86
C GLY A 164 -19.28 -25.07 12.34
N LEU A 165 -18.82 -23.91 11.86
CA LEU A 165 -18.66 -23.61 10.44
C LEU A 165 -17.25 -23.97 10.00
N LYS A 166 -17.12 -24.86 9.01
CA LYS A 166 -15.80 -25.24 8.48
C LYS A 166 -15.33 -24.19 7.46
N PRO A 167 -14.13 -23.62 7.59
CA PRO A 167 -13.61 -22.66 6.64
C PRO A 167 -13.42 -23.29 5.26
N GLY A 168 -14.08 -22.73 4.25
CA GLY A 168 -13.89 -23.13 2.87
C GLY A 168 -12.60 -22.58 2.23
N PRO A 169 -12.27 -23.01 1.00
CA PRO A 169 -11.12 -22.50 0.25
C PRO A 169 -11.14 -20.97 0.08
N TYR A 170 -12.32 -20.38 -0.03
CA TYR A 170 -12.49 -18.92 -0.17
C TYR A 170 -12.01 -18.15 1.07
N THR A 171 -12.36 -18.63 2.27
CA THR A 171 -11.94 -18.03 3.53
C THR A 171 -10.43 -18.14 3.74
N TYR A 172 -9.84 -19.31 3.45
CA TYR A 172 -8.38 -19.50 3.47
C TYR A 172 -7.67 -18.58 2.47
N ASN A 173 -8.16 -18.48 1.23
CA ASN A 173 -7.57 -17.61 0.21
C ASN A 173 -7.63 -16.13 0.60
N PHE A 174 -8.73 -15.69 1.22
CA PHE A 174 -8.84 -14.33 1.73
C PHE A 174 -7.77 -14.05 2.80
N LEU A 175 -7.66 -14.92 3.80
CA LEU A 175 -6.66 -14.80 4.86
C LEU A 175 -5.23 -14.82 4.31
N LEU A 176 -4.92 -15.77 3.40
CA LEU A 176 -3.61 -15.86 2.76
C LEU A 176 -3.28 -14.57 1.99
N ASN A 177 -4.22 -14.01 1.22
CA ASN A 177 -3.97 -12.77 0.48
C ASN A 177 -3.71 -11.59 1.44
N VAL A 178 -4.49 -11.48 2.50
CA VAL A 178 -4.30 -10.46 3.55
C VAL A 178 -2.92 -10.57 4.22
N LEU A 179 -2.46 -11.78 4.51
CA LEU A 179 -1.13 -12.02 5.07
C LEU A 179 0.00 -11.67 4.09
N VAL A 180 -0.19 -11.94 2.80
CA VAL A 180 0.76 -11.59 1.73
C VAL A 180 0.86 -10.08 1.57
N ASP A 181 -0.26 -9.38 1.53
CA ASP A 181 -0.30 -7.93 1.42
C ASP A 181 0.27 -7.24 2.68
N GLY A 182 0.18 -7.89 3.84
CA GLY A 182 0.86 -7.50 5.09
C GLY A 182 2.33 -7.94 5.22
N GLU A 183 2.91 -8.53 4.16
CA GLU A 183 4.28 -9.06 4.11
C GLU A 183 4.61 -10.10 5.22
N LYS A 184 3.61 -10.84 5.72
CA LYS A 184 3.76 -11.84 6.79
C LYS A 184 4.00 -13.25 6.27
N PHE A 185 5.04 -13.44 5.48
CA PHE A 185 5.33 -14.71 4.76
C PHE A 185 5.51 -15.95 5.67
N LYS A 186 5.96 -15.77 6.92
CA LYS A 186 6.06 -16.90 7.88
C LYS A 186 4.68 -17.46 8.24
N LEU A 187 3.72 -16.56 8.46
CA LEU A 187 2.34 -16.92 8.78
C LEU A 187 1.62 -17.53 7.57
N VAL A 188 1.94 -17.08 6.34
CA VAL A 188 1.43 -17.68 5.09
C VAL A 188 1.69 -19.19 5.06
N LYS A 189 2.92 -19.65 5.38
CA LYS A 189 3.27 -21.08 5.42
C LYS A 189 2.51 -21.85 6.52
N SER A 190 2.22 -21.20 7.64
CA SER A 190 1.44 -21.78 8.73
C SER A 190 -0.01 -22.03 8.27
N VAL A 191 -0.63 -21.02 7.66
CA VAL A 191 -2.01 -21.11 7.15
C VAL A 191 -2.11 -22.10 5.98
N GLU A 192 -1.11 -22.16 5.09
CA GLU A 192 -1.00 -23.18 4.05
C GLU A 192 -1.02 -24.60 4.66
N SER A 193 -0.17 -24.85 5.67
CA SER A 193 -0.11 -26.15 6.35
C SER A 193 -1.43 -26.48 7.05
N MET A 194 -2.09 -25.49 7.64
CA MET A 194 -3.41 -25.64 8.27
C MET A 194 -4.48 -26.05 7.25
N MET A 195 -4.51 -25.40 6.08
CA MET A 195 -5.43 -25.72 4.99
C MET A 195 -5.30 -27.19 4.55
N PHE A 196 -4.07 -27.67 4.37
CA PHE A 196 -3.80 -29.08 4.03
C PHE A 196 -4.18 -30.05 5.15
N ASN A 197 -3.83 -29.75 6.40
CA ASN A 197 -4.14 -30.60 7.55
C ASN A 197 -5.65 -30.77 7.77
N LYS A 198 -6.45 -29.76 7.39
CA LYS A 198 -7.91 -29.80 7.46
C LYS A 198 -8.55 -30.45 6.22
N GLY A 199 -7.76 -30.88 5.25
CA GLY A 199 -8.23 -31.53 4.02
C GLY A 199 -8.90 -30.58 3.03
N VAL A 200 -8.61 -29.27 3.09
CA VAL A 200 -9.14 -28.29 2.14
C VAL A 200 -8.21 -28.23 0.94
N GLU A 201 -8.69 -28.63 -0.23
CA GLU A 201 -7.87 -28.69 -1.43
C GLU A 201 -7.53 -27.28 -1.98
N PRO A 202 -6.26 -27.01 -2.33
CA PRO A 202 -5.85 -25.74 -2.92
C PRO A 202 -6.38 -25.61 -4.35
N GLY A 203 -6.94 -24.44 -4.66
CA GLY A 203 -7.37 -24.08 -6.01
C GLY A 203 -6.37 -23.20 -6.73
N VAL A 204 -6.68 -22.84 -7.99
CA VAL A 204 -5.90 -21.86 -8.76
C VAL A 204 -5.68 -20.54 -8.00
N PRO A 205 -6.68 -19.94 -7.29
CA PRO A 205 -6.44 -18.73 -6.50
C PRO A 205 -5.43 -18.94 -5.38
N THR A 206 -5.46 -20.11 -4.71
CA THR A 206 -4.51 -20.48 -3.64
C THR A 206 -3.08 -20.49 -4.18
N PHE A 207 -2.84 -21.19 -5.29
CA PHE A 207 -1.52 -21.23 -5.92
C PHE A 207 -1.04 -19.85 -6.37
N ASN A 208 -1.93 -19.02 -6.94
CA ASN A 208 -1.56 -17.66 -7.34
C ASN A 208 -1.08 -16.83 -6.13
N ILE A 209 -1.77 -16.94 -4.99
CA ILE A 209 -1.41 -16.24 -3.75
C ILE A 209 -0.08 -16.78 -3.21
N LEU A 210 0.09 -18.11 -3.14
CA LEU A 210 1.31 -18.73 -2.63
C LEU A 210 2.54 -18.43 -3.50
N ILE A 211 2.40 -18.49 -4.83
CA ILE A 211 3.47 -18.12 -5.75
C ILE A 211 3.80 -16.62 -5.63
N LYS A 212 2.78 -15.74 -5.53
CA LYS A 212 3.00 -14.30 -5.23
C LYS A 212 3.75 -14.12 -3.90
N ALA A 213 3.38 -14.89 -2.87
CA ALA A 213 4.03 -14.85 -1.55
C ALA A 213 5.50 -15.27 -1.60
N LEU A 214 5.78 -16.41 -2.23
CA LEU A 214 7.14 -16.94 -2.40
C LEU A 214 8.02 -15.99 -3.22
N TRP A 215 7.43 -15.36 -4.24
CA TRP A 215 8.10 -14.38 -5.08
C TRP A 215 8.49 -13.11 -4.31
N LEU A 216 7.57 -12.58 -3.49
CA LEU A 216 7.79 -11.35 -2.73
C LEU A 216 8.65 -11.56 -1.47
N CYS A 217 8.83 -12.80 -1.01
CA CYS A 217 9.59 -13.10 0.19
C CYS A 217 11.07 -12.71 0.06
N LEU A 218 11.60 -11.99 1.07
CA LEU A 218 12.98 -11.49 1.14
C LEU A 218 14.07 -12.57 0.99
N THR A 219 13.73 -13.85 1.15
CA THR A 219 14.65 -14.97 0.96
C THR A 219 14.94 -15.32 -0.51
N LYS A 220 14.35 -14.58 -1.48
CA LYS A 220 14.57 -14.79 -2.94
C LYS A 220 14.38 -16.24 -3.37
N ASN A 221 13.37 -16.91 -2.84
CA ASN A 221 12.99 -18.28 -3.21
C ASN A 221 12.27 -18.32 -4.58
N HIS A 222 12.84 -17.65 -5.58
CA HIS A 222 12.27 -17.54 -6.92
C HIS A 222 12.22 -18.91 -7.61
N ASP A 223 13.12 -19.82 -7.26
CA ASP A 223 13.14 -21.19 -7.80
C ASP A 223 11.95 -21.99 -7.26
N LEU A 224 11.69 -21.95 -5.95
CA LEU A 224 10.50 -22.60 -5.36
C LEU A 224 9.18 -22.05 -5.95
N ALA A 225 9.12 -20.77 -6.28
CA ALA A 225 7.94 -20.17 -6.91
C ALA A 225 7.70 -20.73 -8.33
N ILE A 226 8.76 -21.01 -9.08
CA ILE A 226 8.68 -21.62 -10.42
C ILE A 226 8.41 -23.13 -10.32
N ASP A 227 9.02 -23.82 -9.36
CA ASP A 227 8.75 -25.24 -9.11
C ASP A 227 7.27 -25.45 -8.75
N LEU A 228 6.70 -24.55 -7.93
CA LEU A 228 5.29 -24.56 -7.58
C LEU A 228 4.40 -24.33 -8.82
N LEU A 229 4.77 -23.39 -9.70
CA LEU A 229 4.09 -23.13 -10.97
C LEU A 229 4.03 -24.39 -11.85
N HIS A 230 5.17 -25.07 -12.02
CA HIS A 230 5.24 -26.32 -12.79
C HIS A 230 4.47 -27.46 -12.10
N GLY A 231 4.48 -27.48 -10.77
CA GLY A 231 3.73 -28.43 -9.95
C GLY A 231 2.21 -28.28 -10.01
N MET A 232 1.67 -27.09 -10.34
CA MET A 232 0.22 -26.86 -10.45
C MET A 232 -0.46 -27.85 -11.40
N LYS A 233 0.18 -28.16 -12.52
CA LYS A 233 -0.35 -29.08 -13.54
C LYS A 233 -0.53 -30.50 -12.99
N ASN A 234 0.39 -30.95 -12.14
CA ASN A 234 0.34 -32.26 -11.50
C ASN A 234 -0.81 -32.36 -10.48
N GLN A 235 -1.30 -31.21 -9.99
CA GLN A 235 -2.45 -31.10 -9.09
C GLN A 235 -3.75 -30.76 -9.81
N GLY A 236 -3.80 -30.93 -11.13
CA GLY A 236 -5.00 -30.68 -11.95
C GLY A 236 -5.33 -29.19 -12.15
N CYS A 237 -4.49 -28.27 -11.66
CA CYS A 237 -4.66 -26.83 -11.80
C CYS A 237 -3.86 -26.30 -12.99
N ARG A 238 -4.47 -25.44 -13.82
CA ARG A 238 -3.75 -24.74 -14.90
C ARG A 238 -3.33 -23.35 -14.44
N PRO A 239 -2.04 -22.97 -14.61
CA PRO A 239 -1.61 -21.60 -14.41
C PRO A 239 -2.37 -20.63 -15.33
N ASN A 240 -2.63 -19.42 -14.84
CA ASN A 240 -3.29 -18.37 -15.61
C ASN A 240 -2.30 -17.27 -16.04
N GLU A 241 -2.75 -16.35 -16.91
CA GLU A 241 -1.88 -15.25 -17.39
C GLU A 241 -1.32 -14.41 -16.23
N HIS A 242 -2.12 -14.18 -15.18
CA HIS A 242 -1.75 -13.35 -14.06
C HIS A 242 -0.48 -13.86 -13.35
N ILE A 243 -0.38 -15.17 -13.11
CA ILE A 243 0.75 -15.71 -12.37
C ILE A 243 2.05 -15.71 -13.17
N PHE A 244 1.96 -15.98 -14.48
CA PHE A 244 3.10 -15.81 -15.39
C PHE A 244 3.59 -14.36 -15.39
N ASN A 245 2.67 -13.39 -15.45
CA ASN A 245 3.04 -11.97 -15.46
C ASN A 245 3.72 -11.52 -14.17
N ILE A 246 3.32 -12.03 -12.99
CA ILE A 246 4.01 -11.75 -11.72
C ILE A 246 5.47 -12.23 -11.80
N LEU A 247 5.67 -13.49 -12.20
CA LEU A 247 6.99 -14.11 -12.25
C LEU A 247 7.89 -13.46 -13.31
N ILE A 248 7.36 -13.24 -14.52
CA ILE A 248 8.08 -12.58 -15.62
C ILE A 248 8.47 -11.15 -15.22
N ASN A 249 7.55 -10.36 -14.66
CA ASN A 249 7.84 -8.98 -14.22
C ASN A 249 8.95 -8.94 -13.18
N GLY A 250 8.89 -9.87 -12.22
CA GLY A 250 9.88 -9.95 -11.17
C GLY A 250 11.27 -10.38 -11.68
N LEU A 251 11.34 -11.35 -12.61
CA LEU A 251 12.59 -11.77 -13.25
C LEU A 251 13.19 -10.63 -14.09
N CYS A 252 12.36 -9.93 -14.87
CA CYS A 252 12.74 -8.73 -15.60
C CYS A 252 13.30 -7.65 -14.66
N SER A 253 12.64 -7.40 -13.53
CA SER A 253 13.10 -6.41 -12.54
C SER A 253 14.39 -6.83 -11.83
N SER A 254 14.68 -8.13 -11.78
CA SER A 254 15.93 -8.70 -11.25
C SER A 254 17.04 -8.84 -12.30
N GLY A 255 16.80 -8.41 -13.54
CA GLY A 255 17.73 -8.53 -14.67
C GLY A 255 17.92 -9.96 -15.22
N LYS A 256 17.14 -10.95 -14.76
CA LYS A 256 17.23 -12.35 -15.19
C LYS A 256 16.36 -12.61 -16.43
N LEU A 257 16.66 -11.90 -17.52
CA LEU A 257 15.81 -11.87 -18.72
C LEU A 257 15.70 -13.23 -19.42
N ASP A 258 16.77 -14.04 -19.45
CA ASP A 258 16.72 -15.36 -20.11
C ASP A 258 15.73 -16.30 -19.42
N ARG A 259 15.65 -16.22 -18.09
CA ARG A 259 14.65 -16.97 -17.32
C ARG A 259 13.23 -16.43 -17.56
N ALA A 260 13.08 -15.11 -17.70
CA ALA A 260 11.79 -14.49 -18.02
C ALA A 260 11.28 -14.95 -19.40
N LEU A 261 12.17 -15.04 -20.38
CA LEU A 261 11.89 -15.60 -21.71
C LEU A 261 11.61 -17.10 -21.68
N GLY A 262 12.25 -17.85 -20.77
CA GLY A 262 11.91 -19.24 -20.49
C GLY A 262 10.47 -19.40 -20.03
N LEU A 263 10.05 -18.64 -19.00
CA LEU A 263 8.67 -18.67 -18.50
C LEU A 263 7.64 -18.25 -19.54
N LEU A 264 8.02 -17.37 -20.46
CA LEU A 264 7.17 -16.95 -21.56
C LEU A 264 6.91 -18.09 -22.56
N LYS A 265 7.92 -18.92 -22.83
CA LYS A 265 7.75 -20.16 -23.63
C LYS A 265 6.91 -21.19 -22.88
N ASP A 266 7.11 -21.31 -21.56
CA ASP A 266 6.30 -22.19 -20.73
C ASP A 266 4.82 -21.77 -20.77
N MET A 267 4.55 -20.45 -20.70
CA MET A 267 3.21 -19.88 -20.84
C MET A 267 2.54 -20.31 -22.15
N GLU A 268 3.24 -20.14 -23.29
CA GLU A 268 2.76 -20.55 -24.61
C GLU A 268 2.51 -22.08 -24.68
N SER A 269 3.45 -22.89 -24.17
CA SER A 269 3.34 -24.35 -24.15
C SER A 269 2.22 -24.88 -23.26
N SER A 270 1.83 -24.11 -22.23
CA SER A 270 0.71 -24.42 -21.34
C SER A 270 -0.66 -24.07 -21.94
N GLY A 271 -0.69 -23.50 -23.15
CA GLY A 271 -1.90 -23.01 -23.80
C GLY A 271 -2.41 -21.68 -23.24
N CYS A 272 -1.58 -20.96 -22.48
CA CYS A 272 -1.91 -19.63 -21.97
C CYS A 272 -1.44 -18.58 -22.97
N THR A 273 -2.40 -17.86 -23.57
CA THR A 273 -2.11 -16.83 -24.59
C THR A 273 -1.61 -15.55 -23.95
N ARG A 274 -0.65 -14.89 -24.61
CA ARG A 274 -0.10 -13.62 -24.18
C ARG A 274 -1.14 -12.52 -24.33
N GLY A 275 -1.40 -11.79 -23.26
CA GLY A 275 -2.27 -10.62 -23.28
C GLY A 275 -1.49 -9.29 -23.28
N VAL A 276 -2.24 -8.19 -23.26
CA VAL A 276 -1.68 -6.82 -23.21
C VAL A 276 -0.77 -6.63 -21.99
N VAL A 277 -1.15 -7.20 -20.83
CA VAL A 277 -0.37 -7.11 -19.59
C VAL A 277 0.98 -7.83 -19.74
N THR A 278 0.99 -8.96 -20.43
CA THR A 278 2.21 -9.73 -20.72
C THR A 278 3.19 -8.92 -21.57
N TYR A 279 2.72 -8.32 -22.67
CA TYR A 279 3.55 -7.47 -23.52
C TYR A 279 4.05 -6.22 -22.80
N ASN A 280 3.20 -5.55 -22.04
CA ASN A 280 3.60 -4.39 -21.24
C ASN A 280 4.71 -4.73 -20.23
N THR A 281 4.61 -5.90 -19.61
CA THR A 281 5.62 -6.42 -18.68
C THR A 281 6.97 -6.64 -19.37
N LEU A 282 6.95 -7.26 -20.55
CA LEU A 282 8.16 -7.51 -21.34
C LEU A 282 8.80 -6.21 -21.84
N ILE A 283 8.02 -5.31 -22.45
CA ILE A 283 8.49 -4.03 -22.94
C ILE A 283 9.13 -3.22 -21.81
N SER A 284 8.45 -3.08 -20.67
CA SER A 284 9.00 -2.39 -19.49
C SER A 284 10.26 -3.07 -18.97
N GLY A 285 10.27 -4.41 -18.91
CA GLY A 285 11.42 -5.22 -18.49
C GLY A 285 12.64 -5.03 -19.37
N PHE A 286 12.48 -5.11 -20.69
CA PHE A 286 13.56 -4.91 -21.66
C PHE A 286 14.13 -3.49 -21.61
N ILE A 287 13.26 -2.48 -21.50
CA ILE A 287 13.67 -1.07 -21.36
C ILE A 287 14.51 -0.86 -20.10
N LYS A 288 14.07 -1.39 -18.95
CA LYS A 288 14.81 -1.29 -17.67
C LYS A 288 16.19 -1.93 -17.76
N ASN A 289 16.32 -3.01 -18.53
CA ASN A 289 17.57 -3.72 -18.77
C ASN A 289 18.32 -3.23 -20.02
N LYS A 290 17.97 -2.06 -20.57
CA LYS A 290 18.62 -1.43 -21.73
C LYS A 290 18.61 -2.25 -23.03
N ARG A 291 17.72 -3.24 -23.17
CA ARG A 291 17.54 -4.07 -24.38
C ARG A 291 16.44 -3.48 -25.28
N ILE A 292 16.73 -2.34 -25.91
CA ILE A 292 15.69 -1.52 -26.55
C ILE A 292 15.13 -2.14 -27.84
N GLU A 293 15.94 -2.85 -28.62
CA GLU A 293 15.48 -3.50 -29.85
C GLU A 293 14.45 -4.59 -29.55
N GLU A 294 14.67 -5.41 -28.53
CA GLU A 294 13.69 -6.43 -28.11
C GLU A 294 12.41 -5.83 -27.54
N ALA A 295 12.49 -4.65 -26.93
CA ALA A 295 11.30 -3.91 -26.51
C ALA A 295 10.47 -3.47 -27.72
N LYS A 296 11.11 -3.03 -28.82
CA LYS A 296 10.41 -2.70 -30.08
C LYS A 296 9.85 -3.94 -30.74
N GLU A 297 10.62 -5.03 -30.84
CA GLU A 297 10.12 -6.29 -31.40
C GLU A 297 8.89 -6.81 -30.64
N SER A 298 8.89 -6.65 -29.32
CA SER A 298 7.73 -7.00 -28.48
C SER A 298 6.53 -6.09 -28.75
N PHE A 299 6.75 -4.80 -28.99
CA PHE A 299 5.71 -3.85 -29.38
C PHE A 299 5.13 -4.17 -30.77
N ASP A 300 5.98 -4.45 -31.75
CA ASP A 300 5.56 -4.80 -33.11
C ASP A 300 4.78 -6.12 -33.12
N ARG A 301 5.23 -7.11 -32.33
CA ARG A 301 4.53 -8.39 -32.17
C ARG A 301 3.16 -8.23 -31.52
N MET A 302 3.05 -7.35 -30.51
CA MET A 302 1.77 -7.02 -29.88
C MET A 302 0.75 -6.52 -30.92
N ILE A 303 1.18 -5.62 -31.82
CA ILE A 303 0.35 -5.09 -32.91
C ILE A 303 0.01 -6.20 -33.92
N LEU A 304 0.99 -7.04 -34.30
CA LEU A 304 0.79 -8.15 -35.23
C LEU A 304 -0.25 -9.15 -34.71
N GLU A 305 -0.24 -9.41 -33.40
CA GLU A 305 -1.23 -10.25 -32.70
C GLU A 305 -2.57 -9.54 -32.46
N ARG A 306 -2.77 -8.35 -33.04
CA ARG A 306 -3.98 -7.52 -32.94
C ARG A 306 -4.33 -7.10 -31.51
N LEU A 307 -3.33 -7.07 -30.62
CA LEU A 307 -3.47 -6.53 -29.28
C LEU A 307 -3.25 -5.02 -29.33
N GLN A 308 -4.20 -4.26 -28.81
CA GLN A 308 -4.14 -2.80 -28.86
C GLN A 308 -3.19 -2.26 -27.77
N PRO A 309 -2.13 -1.52 -28.15
CA PRO A 309 -1.28 -0.81 -27.19
C PRO A 309 -2.11 0.15 -26.36
N ASN A 310 -1.83 0.23 -25.06
CA ASN A 310 -2.51 1.15 -24.15
C ASN A 310 -1.55 2.18 -23.56
N ASN A 311 -2.05 3.06 -22.70
CA ASN A 311 -1.23 4.10 -22.05
C ASN A 311 0.01 3.52 -21.35
N ILE A 312 -0.07 2.33 -20.75
CA ILE A 312 1.07 1.68 -20.09
C ILE A 312 2.15 1.30 -21.13
N THR A 313 1.75 0.79 -22.29
CA THR A 313 2.64 0.45 -23.40
C THR A 313 3.41 1.68 -23.88
N TYR A 314 2.70 2.75 -24.25
CA TYR A 314 3.30 3.98 -24.76
C TYR A 314 4.13 4.70 -23.70
N ASN A 315 3.65 4.78 -22.46
CA ASN A 315 4.39 5.40 -21.36
C ASN A 315 5.71 4.68 -21.07
N SER A 316 5.75 3.36 -21.23
CA SER A 316 7.00 2.58 -21.09
C SER A 316 8.03 2.98 -22.15
N MET A 317 7.61 3.06 -23.42
CA MET A 317 8.48 3.49 -24.52
C MET A 317 8.92 4.95 -24.36
N LEU A 318 7.99 5.85 -24.03
CA LEU A 318 8.26 7.26 -23.79
C LEU A 318 9.24 7.47 -22.64
N TYR A 319 9.11 6.71 -21.54
CA TYR A 319 10.03 6.78 -20.42
C TYR A 319 11.50 6.57 -20.85
N HIS A 320 11.74 5.65 -21.79
CA HIS A 320 13.08 5.44 -22.34
C HIS A 320 13.55 6.63 -23.18
N TYR A 321 12.81 6.99 -24.23
CA TYR A 321 13.25 8.01 -25.19
C TYR A 321 13.34 9.41 -24.57
N CYS A 322 12.46 9.75 -23.63
CA CYS A 322 12.56 10.97 -22.82
C CYS A 322 13.85 11.00 -21.99
N ARG A 323 14.27 9.86 -21.42
CA ARG A 323 15.50 9.79 -20.62
C ARG A 323 16.77 9.88 -21.45
N VAL A 324 16.78 9.27 -22.64
CA VAL A 324 17.91 9.38 -23.58
C VAL A 324 17.94 10.75 -24.28
N GLY A 325 16.81 11.45 -24.29
CA GLY A 325 16.69 12.77 -24.90
C GLY A 325 16.42 12.73 -26.40
N ASP A 326 15.92 11.60 -26.92
CA ASP A 326 15.52 11.48 -28.32
C ASP A 326 14.13 12.11 -28.52
N ILE A 327 14.13 13.44 -28.73
CA ILE A 327 12.91 14.23 -28.87
C ILE A 327 12.10 13.82 -30.10
N LYS A 328 12.78 13.40 -31.19
CA LYS A 328 12.10 13.00 -32.43
C LYS A 328 11.25 11.76 -32.18
N LYS A 329 11.87 10.68 -31.69
CA LYS A 329 11.13 9.45 -31.36
C LYS A 329 10.08 9.66 -30.28
N THR A 330 10.36 10.54 -29.32
CA THR A 330 9.38 10.92 -28.30
C THR A 330 8.13 11.54 -28.92
N ALA A 331 8.29 12.47 -29.87
CA ALA A 331 7.19 13.09 -30.59
C ALA A 331 6.45 12.08 -31.47
N ASP A 332 7.19 11.22 -32.19
CA ASP A 332 6.61 10.17 -33.03
C ASP A 332 5.72 9.23 -32.20
N ILE A 333 6.18 8.81 -31.01
CA ILE A 333 5.40 7.93 -30.13
C ILE A 333 4.14 8.63 -29.61
N VAL A 334 4.20 9.90 -29.21
CA VAL A 334 3.00 10.66 -28.78
C VAL A 334 2.01 10.79 -29.94
N GLN A 335 2.49 11.02 -31.16
CA GLN A 335 1.65 11.09 -32.34
C GLN A 335 0.99 9.74 -32.63
N THR A 336 1.75 8.63 -32.61
CA THR A 336 1.21 7.28 -32.78
C THR A 336 0.20 6.93 -31.69
N MET A 337 0.49 7.29 -30.43
CA MET A 337 -0.43 7.11 -29.30
C MET A 337 -1.77 7.79 -29.56
N THR A 338 -1.74 9.07 -29.98
CA THR A 338 -2.94 9.86 -30.27
C THR A 338 -3.70 9.33 -31.50
N SER A 339 -2.98 8.98 -32.57
CA SER A 339 -3.57 8.41 -33.78
C SER A 339 -4.25 7.06 -33.55
N ASN A 340 -3.78 6.29 -32.57
CA ASN A 340 -4.38 5.03 -32.15
C ASN A 340 -5.50 5.22 -31.10
N GLY A 341 -5.97 6.45 -30.87
CA GLY A 341 -7.07 6.75 -29.95
C GLY A 341 -6.70 6.65 -28.47
N CYS A 342 -5.41 6.55 -28.13
CA CYS A 342 -4.93 6.61 -26.76
C CYS A 342 -4.58 8.06 -26.41
N GLU A 343 -5.35 8.70 -25.54
CA GLU A 343 -5.06 10.07 -25.14
C GLU A 343 -3.91 10.14 -24.10
N PRO A 344 -2.93 11.03 -24.29
CA PRO A 344 -1.87 11.28 -23.31
C PRO A 344 -2.43 11.61 -21.92
N ASP A 345 -2.00 10.88 -20.90
CA ASP A 345 -2.41 11.08 -19.51
C ASP A 345 -1.36 11.87 -18.69
N VAL A 346 -1.65 12.08 -17.41
CA VAL A 346 -0.75 12.80 -16.48
C VAL A 346 0.63 12.14 -16.40
N VAL A 347 0.71 10.81 -16.50
CA VAL A 347 1.99 10.07 -16.47
C VAL A 347 2.76 10.30 -17.77
N THR A 348 2.08 10.30 -18.92
CA THR A 348 2.64 10.64 -20.23
C THR A 348 3.28 12.02 -20.20
N TYR A 349 2.51 13.04 -19.82
CA TYR A 349 3.01 14.41 -19.80
C TYR A 349 4.14 14.63 -18.79
N ARG A 350 4.08 13.98 -17.62
CA ARG A 350 5.17 14.02 -16.65
C ARG A 350 6.48 13.48 -17.23
N ALA A 351 6.41 12.35 -17.94
CA ALA A 351 7.58 11.77 -18.61
C ALA A 351 8.14 12.72 -19.69
N LEU A 352 7.27 13.33 -20.49
CA LEU A 352 7.65 14.32 -21.51
C LEU A 352 8.34 15.55 -20.91
N ILE A 353 7.74 16.16 -19.89
CA ILE A 353 8.31 17.33 -19.19
C ILE A 353 9.68 16.97 -18.59
N GLN A 354 9.78 15.84 -17.89
CA GLN A 354 11.05 15.38 -17.32
C GLN A 354 12.12 15.16 -18.40
N GLY A 355 11.75 14.57 -19.54
CA GLY A 355 12.65 14.37 -20.67
C GLY A 355 13.13 15.68 -21.27
N LEU A 356 12.21 16.59 -21.58
CA LEU A 356 12.53 17.90 -22.15
C LEU A 356 13.42 18.75 -21.24
N CYS A 357 13.21 18.68 -19.91
CA CYS A 357 14.11 19.31 -18.95
C CYS A 357 15.53 18.73 -19.01
N ASN A 358 15.69 17.43 -19.26
CA ASN A 358 17.01 16.78 -19.35
C ASN A 358 17.77 17.14 -20.64
N VAL A 359 17.07 17.48 -21.73
CA VAL A 359 17.66 17.90 -23.02
C VAL A 359 17.67 19.42 -23.17
N ASP A 360 17.59 20.15 -22.06
CA ASP A 360 17.67 21.60 -22.01
C ASP A 360 16.58 22.36 -22.81
N ARG A 361 15.43 21.73 -23.10
CA ARG A 361 14.29 22.33 -23.82
C ARG A 361 13.17 22.78 -22.88
N ILE A 362 13.51 23.64 -21.92
CA ILE A 362 12.57 24.03 -20.86
C ILE A 362 11.37 24.82 -21.36
N GLU A 363 11.53 25.64 -22.41
CA GLU A 363 10.44 26.46 -22.95
C GLU A 363 9.30 25.58 -23.49
N ILE A 364 9.63 24.45 -24.12
CA ILE A 364 8.66 23.47 -24.61
C ILE A 364 8.01 22.76 -23.42
N ALA A 365 8.79 22.42 -22.38
CA ALA A 365 8.28 21.76 -21.18
C ALA A 365 7.27 22.65 -20.42
N ILE A 366 7.51 23.97 -20.34
CA ILE A 366 6.57 24.94 -19.75
C ILE A 366 5.30 25.04 -20.60
N ARG A 367 5.40 25.05 -21.94
CA ARG A 367 4.23 25.02 -22.81
C ARG A 367 3.37 23.78 -22.59
N LEU A 368 4.00 22.60 -22.45
CA LEU A 368 3.27 21.37 -22.15
C LEU A 368 2.57 21.45 -20.79
N LEU A 369 3.19 22.05 -19.78
CA LEU A 369 2.54 22.26 -18.48
C LEU A 369 1.24 23.07 -18.62
N ILE A 370 1.26 24.16 -19.41
CA ILE A 370 0.08 24.97 -19.69
C ILE A 370 -0.99 24.15 -20.44
N THR A 371 -0.59 23.32 -21.41
CA THR A 371 -1.52 22.42 -22.11
C THR A 371 -2.24 21.46 -21.15
N ILE A 372 -1.53 20.90 -20.16
CA ILE A 372 -2.13 19.99 -19.16
C ILE A 372 -3.18 20.72 -18.32
N GLN A 373 -2.88 21.96 -17.91
CA GLN A 373 -3.82 22.79 -17.15
C GLN A 373 -5.06 23.15 -17.96
N MET A 374 -4.90 23.51 -19.24
CA MET A 374 -6.02 23.81 -20.13
C MET A 374 -6.93 22.59 -20.36
N LYS A 375 -6.36 21.38 -20.31
CA LYS A 375 -7.11 20.11 -20.35
C LYS A 375 -7.82 19.77 -19.02
N GLY A 376 -7.69 20.61 -17.99
CA GLY A 376 -8.36 20.40 -16.69
C GLY A 376 -7.78 19.26 -15.85
N MET A 377 -6.57 18.79 -16.16
CA MET A 377 -5.92 17.71 -15.41
C MET A 377 -5.29 18.25 -14.12
N ALA A 378 -5.57 17.58 -12.98
CA ALA A 378 -4.91 17.87 -11.72
C ALA A 378 -3.41 17.57 -11.81
N LEU A 379 -2.59 18.58 -11.52
CA LEU A 379 -1.14 18.48 -11.61
C LEU A 379 -0.54 18.11 -10.26
N ALA A 380 0.04 16.92 -10.21
CA ALA A 380 0.78 16.45 -9.05
C ALA A 380 2.15 17.17 -8.93
N PRO A 381 2.74 17.27 -7.72
CA PRO A 381 4.02 17.92 -7.47
C PRO A 381 5.18 17.44 -8.35
N GLN A 382 5.15 16.15 -8.70
CA GLN A 382 6.20 15.50 -9.47
C GLN A 382 6.26 16.00 -10.93
N THR A 383 5.22 16.68 -11.42
CA THR A 383 5.21 17.31 -12.74
C THR A 383 5.90 18.69 -12.73
N TYR A 384 5.82 19.43 -11.61
CA TYR A 384 6.46 20.74 -11.45
C TYR A 384 7.94 20.65 -11.06
N ASN A 385 8.29 19.67 -10.22
CA ASN A 385 9.64 19.52 -9.66
C ASN A 385 10.79 19.48 -10.71
N PRO A 386 10.64 18.80 -11.88
CA PRO A 386 11.66 18.82 -12.92
C PRO A 386 11.91 20.22 -13.50
N LEU A 387 10.84 20.98 -13.73
CA LEU A 387 10.89 22.36 -14.23
C LEU A 387 11.53 23.29 -13.20
N LEU A 388 11.15 23.18 -11.93
CA LEU A 388 11.73 23.96 -10.83
C LEU A 388 13.25 23.72 -10.75
N ARG A 389 13.67 22.45 -10.74
CA ARG A 389 15.09 22.08 -10.67
C ARG A 389 15.89 22.69 -11.83
N GLU A 390 15.35 22.62 -13.05
CA GLU A 390 16.02 23.15 -14.24
C GLU A 390 16.04 24.68 -14.26
N LEU A 391 14.97 25.37 -13.83
CA LEU A 391 14.97 26.83 -13.70
C LEU A 391 16.02 27.32 -12.70
N PHE A 392 16.17 26.64 -11.56
CA PHE A 392 17.19 26.98 -10.57
C PHE A 392 18.60 26.69 -11.08
N LYS A 393 18.82 25.60 -11.81
CA LYS A 393 20.10 25.29 -12.47
C LYS A 393 20.52 26.41 -13.43
N ARG A 394 19.56 27.03 -14.12
CA ARG A 394 19.76 28.18 -15.03
C ARG A 394 19.79 29.54 -14.34
N LYS A 395 19.79 29.59 -12.99
CA LYS A 395 19.71 30.82 -12.18
C LYS A 395 18.49 31.70 -12.50
N LYS A 396 17.41 31.12 -13.06
CA LYS A 396 16.13 31.81 -13.33
C LYS A 396 15.23 31.79 -12.09
N THR A 397 15.74 32.26 -10.96
CA THR A 397 15.10 32.16 -9.63
C THR A 397 13.68 32.77 -9.60
N LYS A 398 13.48 33.95 -10.18
CA LYS A 398 12.16 34.61 -10.23
C LYS A 398 11.10 33.76 -10.94
N ALA A 399 11.48 33.13 -12.05
CA ALA A 399 10.58 32.24 -12.79
C ALA A 399 10.28 30.96 -12.01
N ALA A 400 11.28 30.40 -11.31
CA ALA A 400 11.10 29.23 -10.47
C ALA A 400 10.14 29.52 -9.29
N MET A 401 10.29 30.67 -8.63
CA MET A 401 9.40 31.06 -7.53
C MET A 401 7.97 31.34 -8.01
N ARG A 402 7.80 31.92 -9.20
CA ARG A 402 6.48 32.06 -9.83
C ARG A 402 5.83 30.70 -10.08
N LEU A 403 6.59 29.75 -10.61
CA LEU A 403 6.09 28.39 -10.87
C LEU A 403 5.74 27.64 -9.58
N PHE A 404 6.51 27.84 -8.50
CA PHE A 404 6.21 27.24 -7.20
C PHE A 404 4.93 27.83 -6.57
N ARG A 405 4.70 29.14 -6.73
CA ARG A 405 3.45 29.77 -6.29
C ARG A 405 2.25 29.24 -7.08
N GLU A 406 2.40 29.13 -8.39
CA GLU A 406 1.38 28.54 -9.26
C GLU A 406 1.02 27.11 -8.84
N MET A 407 2.02 26.32 -8.44
CA MET A 407 1.83 24.98 -7.92
C MET A 407 0.99 24.97 -6.62
N LYS A 408 1.21 25.94 -5.70
CA LYS A 408 0.41 26.07 -4.47
C LYS A 408 -1.04 26.48 -4.75
N GLU A 409 -1.29 27.27 -5.80
CA GLU A 409 -2.60 27.84 -6.11
C GLU A 409 -3.46 26.92 -6.98
N LYS A 410 -2.86 26.25 -7.97
CA LYS A 410 -3.58 25.52 -9.02
C LYS A 410 -3.36 24.00 -9.00
N GLY A 411 -2.31 23.54 -8.33
CA GLY A 411 -1.93 22.14 -8.29
C GLY A 411 -2.26 21.46 -6.96
N ASP A 412 -1.86 20.21 -6.87
CA ASP A 412 -1.83 19.51 -5.58
C ASP A 412 -0.82 20.18 -4.63
N PRO A 413 -1.05 20.11 -3.31
CA PRO A 413 -0.18 20.75 -2.33
C PRO A 413 1.27 20.26 -2.46
N PRO A 414 2.27 21.16 -2.34
CA PRO A 414 3.65 20.75 -2.51
C PRO A 414 4.12 19.72 -1.50
N ASP A 415 4.80 18.69 -1.99
CA ASP A 415 5.38 17.64 -1.17
C ASP A 415 6.73 18.08 -0.57
N ALA A 416 7.24 17.28 0.38
CA ALA A 416 8.52 17.56 1.02
C ALA A 416 9.69 17.69 0.02
N PHE A 417 9.61 16.99 -1.12
CA PHE A 417 10.63 17.05 -2.16
C PHE A 417 10.56 18.36 -2.97
N SER A 418 9.36 18.90 -3.20
CA SER A 418 9.14 20.20 -3.83
C SER A 418 9.75 21.32 -2.99
N TYR A 419 9.46 21.36 -1.68
CA TYR A 419 10.08 22.33 -0.77
C TYR A 419 11.60 22.21 -0.76
N GLU A 420 12.14 21.00 -0.64
CA GLU A 420 13.60 20.77 -0.68
C GLU A 420 14.23 21.18 -2.02
N THR A 421 13.51 21.01 -3.14
CA THR A 421 13.99 21.42 -4.47
C THR A 421 14.08 22.92 -4.61
N VAL A 422 13.07 23.65 -4.12
CA VAL A 422 13.05 25.12 -4.11
C VAL A 422 14.08 25.67 -3.14
N PHE A 423 14.14 25.15 -1.91
CA PHE A 423 15.09 25.58 -0.90
C PHE A 423 16.54 25.42 -1.37
N ARG A 424 16.89 24.25 -1.91
CA ARG A 424 18.20 24.02 -2.52
C ARG A 424 18.46 24.98 -3.67
N GLY A 425 17.46 25.19 -4.53
CA GLY A 425 17.54 26.12 -5.64
C GLY A 425 17.83 27.56 -5.24
N LEU A 426 17.21 28.07 -4.17
CA LEU A 426 17.45 29.40 -3.62
C LEU A 426 18.87 29.53 -3.03
N CYS A 427 19.33 28.48 -2.35
CA CYS A 427 20.65 28.44 -1.72
C CYS A 427 21.80 28.37 -2.75
N SER A 428 21.69 27.54 -3.79
CA SER A 428 22.77 27.32 -4.77
C SER A 428 22.61 28.14 -6.07
N GLY A 429 21.40 28.56 -6.42
CA GLY A 429 21.07 29.21 -7.70
C GLY A 429 21.32 30.71 -7.75
N GLY A 430 21.89 31.31 -6.69
CA GLY A 430 22.14 32.75 -6.61
C GLY A 430 20.88 33.58 -6.36
N GLY A 431 19.84 33.01 -5.76
CA GLY A 431 18.68 33.76 -5.29
C GLY A 431 19.04 34.72 -4.14
N PRO A 432 18.20 35.75 -3.89
CA PRO A 432 18.35 36.62 -2.73
C PRO A 432 18.36 35.79 -1.44
N ILE A 433 19.31 36.06 -0.55
CA ILE A 433 19.43 35.26 0.69
C ILE A 433 18.20 35.40 1.59
N GLY A 434 17.55 36.58 1.59
CA GLY A 434 16.30 36.82 2.31
C GLY A 434 15.19 35.86 1.89
N GLU A 435 14.99 35.65 0.58
CA GLU A 435 13.99 34.68 0.10
C GLU A 435 14.28 33.26 0.58
N ALA A 436 15.56 32.88 0.69
CA ALA A 436 15.94 31.55 1.22
C ALA A 436 15.65 31.43 2.72
N VAL A 437 15.90 32.49 3.51
CA VAL A 437 15.60 32.55 4.94
C VAL A 437 14.09 32.45 5.18
N ASP A 438 13.30 33.25 4.48
CA ASP A 438 11.83 33.24 4.56
C ASP A 438 11.28 31.86 4.19
N PHE A 439 11.89 31.20 3.21
CA PHE A 439 11.47 29.87 2.78
C PHE A 439 11.75 28.77 3.82
N VAL A 440 12.87 28.86 4.56
CA VAL A 440 13.14 27.93 5.68
C VAL A 440 12.13 28.15 6.79
N VAL A 441 11.79 29.40 7.10
CA VAL A 441 10.75 29.73 8.07
C VAL A 441 9.42 29.08 7.66
N GLU A 442 8.98 29.25 6.41
CA GLU A 442 7.77 28.60 5.89
C GLU A 442 7.82 27.06 6.02
N MET A 443 8.97 26.47 5.69
CA MET A 443 9.19 25.02 5.75
C MET A 443 9.05 24.49 7.19
N THR A 444 9.63 25.18 8.18
CA THR A 444 9.52 24.80 9.60
C THR A 444 8.11 24.94 10.17
N GLU A 445 7.33 25.93 9.74
CA GLU A 445 5.92 26.10 10.13
C GLU A 445 5.06 24.92 9.66
N LYS A 446 5.35 24.40 8.47
CA LYS A 446 4.71 23.20 7.92
C LYS A 446 5.25 21.90 8.51
N ARG A 447 6.12 21.97 9.53
CA ARG A 447 6.85 20.83 10.13
C ARG A 447 7.63 20.02 9.08
N LEU A 448 8.02 20.67 7.99
CA LEU A 448 8.89 20.10 6.98
C LEU A 448 10.34 20.37 7.34
N ILE A 449 11.17 19.40 7.02
CA ILE A 449 12.52 19.31 7.51
C ILE A 449 13.50 19.52 6.34
N PRO A 450 14.33 20.60 6.36
CA PRO A 450 15.33 20.81 5.33
C PRO A 450 16.44 19.78 5.44
N LYS A 451 17.03 19.39 4.30
CA LYS A 451 18.24 18.56 4.32
C LYS A 451 19.39 19.36 4.93
N PHE A 452 20.13 18.70 5.84
CA PHE A 452 21.28 19.31 6.50
C PHE A 452 22.30 19.88 5.50
N SER A 453 22.63 19.13 4.45
CA SER A 453 23.55 19.59 3.39
C SER A 453 23.11 20.91 2.73
N THR A 454 21.80 21.08 2.55
CA THR A 454 21.24 22.29 1.93
C THR A 454 21.22 23.45 2.93
N PHE A 455 20.92 23.15 4.19
CA PHE A 455 20.98 24.13 5.28
C PHE A 455 22.40 24.65 5.52
N CYS A 456 23.43 23.80 5.45
CA CYS A 456 24.83 24.23 5.54
C CYS A 456 25.18 25.29 4.49
N VAL A 457 24.76 25.10 3.24
CA VAL A 457 24.99 26.09 2.17
C VAL A 457 24.34 27.44 2.50
N LEU A 458 23.16 27.45 3.13
CA LEU A 458 22.56 28.69 3.61
C LEU A 458 23.36 29.30 4.77
N ALA A 459 23.76 28.48 5.74
CA ALA A 459 24.48 28.92 6.93
C ALA A 459 25.84 29.54 6.58
N GLU A 460 26.61 28.90 5.69
CA GLU A 460 27.86 29.44 5.16
C GLU A 460 27.64 30.79 4.47
N ARG A 461 26.57 30.92 3.66
CA ARG A 461 26.22 32.19 3.01
C ARG A 461 25.81 33.28 4.00
N LEU A 462 25.12 32.93 5.09
CA LEU A 462 24.73 33.87 6.15
C LEU A 462 25.95 34.36 6.94
N CYS A 463 26.86 33.45 7.30
CA CYS A 463 28.14 33.80 7.96
C CYS A 463 28.99 34.70 7.07
N ALA A 464 29.10 34.40 5.76
CA ALA A 464 29.85 35.23 4.81
C ALA A 464 29.28 36.65 4.66
N LEU A 465 27.98 36.85 4.91
CA LEU A 465 27.31 38.16 4.88
C LEU A 465 27.17 38.80 6.27
N SER A 466 27.80 38.21 7.30
CA SER A 466 27.73 38.68 8.70
C SER A 466 26.29 38.74 9.26
N MET A 467 25.39 37.89 8.76
CA MET A 467 24.00 37.77 9.23
C MET A 467 23.85 36.67 10.30
N GLU A 468 24.69 36.72 11.33
CA GLU A 468 24.81 35.67 12.34
C GLU A 468 23.56 35.52 13.21
N ASP A 469 22.91 36.63 13.58
CA ASP A 469 21.66 36.62 14.36
C ASP A 469 20.53 35.86 13.64
N THR A 470 20.49 35.99 12.31
CA THR A 470 19.54 35.26 11.47
C THR A 470 19.83 33.76 11.48
N LEU A 471 21.12 33.38 11.44
CA LEU A 471 21.53 31.98 11.54
C LEU A 471 21.14 31.39 12.90
N VAL A 472 21.36 32.11 14.00
CA VAL A 472 20.97 31.66 15.35
C VAL A 472 19.46 31.42 15.42
N MET A 473 18.65 32.38 14.95
CA MET A 473 17.19 32.25 14.89
C MET A 473 16.75 31.00 14.10
N LEU A 474 17.36 30.74 12.94
CA LEU A 474 17.02 29.59 12.11
C LEU A 474 17.40 28.26 12.77
N VAL A 475 18.59 28.18 13.37
CA VAL A 475 19.04 26.97 14.09
C VAL A 475 18.12 26.67 15.27
N GLU A 476 17.73 27.69 16.05
CA GLU A 476 16.77 27.51 17.14
C GLU A 476 15.42 26.97 16.66
N ARG A 477 14.89 27.53 15.57
CA ARG A 477 13.62 27.08 15.00
C ARG A 477 13.68 25.63 14.52
N ILE A 478 14.77 25.25 13.85
CA ILE A 478 15.01 23.87 13.40
C ILE A 478 15.11 22.92 14.60
N MET A 479 15.82 23.28 15.66
CA MET A 479 15.94 22.45 16.86
C MET A 479 14.57 22.17 17.50
N VAL A 480 13.67 23.16 17.53
CA VAL A 480 12.29 23.00 18.00
C VAL A 480 11.51 22.07 17.08
N THR A 481 11.54 22.29 15.75
CA THR A 481 10.84 21.44 14.78
C THR A 481 11.28 19.98 14.86
N TYR A 482 12.56 19.73 15.14
CA TYR A 482 13.13 18.40 15.24
C TYR A 482 13.02 17.73 16.62
N SER A 483 12.45 18.40 17.64
CA SER A 483 12.40 17.89 19.01
C SER A 483 13.78 17.43 19.52
N PHE A 484 14.75 18.34 19.49
CA PHE A 484 16.07 18.10 20.06
C PHE A 484 15.96 17.93 21.59
N SER A 485 16.81 17.08 22.18
CA SER A 485 16.87 17.02 23.64
C SER A 485 17.46 18.31 24.22
N GLU A 486 17.12 18.65 25.46
CA GLU A 486 17.64 19.86 26.11
C GLU A 486 19.18 19.91 26.15
N ASN A 487 19.82 18.75 26.31
CA ASN A 487 21.28 18.63 26.31
C ASN A 487 21.89 18.91 24.93
N GLU A 488 21.32 18.35 23.86
CA GLU A 488 21.75 18.59 22.48
C GLU A 488 21.55 20.06 22.09
N ALA A 489 20.38 20.63 22.42
CA ALA A 489 20.06 22.02 22.13
C ALA A 489 20.97 22.99 22.90
N SER A 490 21.26 22.70 24.18
CA SER A 490 22.13 23.54 25.01
C SER A 490 23.58 23.55 24.51
N MET A 491 24.07 22.41 24.00
CA MET A 491 25.41 22.31 23.42
C MET A 491 25.55 23.18 22.17
N ILE A 492 24.58 23.10 21.25
CA ILE A 492 24.55 23.91 20.02
C ILE A 492 24.40 25.40 20.35
N LYS A 493 23.49 25.76 21.28
CA LYS A 493 23.34 27.14 21.76
C LYS A 493 24.61 27.69 22.41
N GLY A 494 25.36 26.84 23.13
CA GLY A 494 26.65 27.17 23.71
C GLY A 494 27.66 27.59 22.64
N PHE A 495 27.83 26.79 21.58
CA PHE A 495 28.70 27.13 20.46
C PHE A 495 28.26 28.39 19.71
N MET A 496 26.95 28.60 19.53
CA MET A 496 26.43 29.82 18.91
C MET A 496 26.71 31.08 19.74
N LYS A 497 26.62 31.02 21.08
CA LYS A 497 26.91 32.16 21.98
C LYS A 497 28.36 32.63 21.96
N ILE A 498 29.29 31.72 21.68
CA ILE A 498 30.73 32.04 21.59
C ILE A 498 31.19 32.29 20.15
N HIS A 499 30.25 32.53 19.22
CA HIS A 499 30.49 32.74 17.79
C HIS A 499 31.29 31.62 17.10
N LYS A 500 31.25 30.39 17.62
CA LYS A 500 31.85 29.21 17.00
C LYS A 500 30.84 28.47 16.12
N PHE A 501 30.42 29.14 15.04
CA PHE A 501 29.35 28.65 14.16
C PHE A 501 29.72 27.34 13.43
N GLU A 502 30.99 27.16 13.05
CA GLU A 502 31.44 25.92 12.41
C GLU A 502 31.28 24.70 13.34
N ASP A 503 31.68 24.84 14.62
CA ASP A 503 31.51 23.80 15.63
C ASP A 503 30.03 23.54 15.95
N ALA A 504 29.21 24.59 15.95
CA ALA A 504 27.76 24.49 16.13
C ALA A 504 27.11 23.69 14.97
N LEU A 505 27.47 24.00 13.72
CA LEU A 505 26.99 23.31 12.54
C LEU A 505 27.49 21.87 12.48
N ALA A 506 28.76 21.60 12.83
CA ALA A 506 29.30 20.24 12.90
C ALA A 506 28.53 19.37 13.91
N THR A 507 28.23 19.93 15.10
CA THR A 507 27.44 19.26 16.14
C THR A 507 26.01 18.99 15.66
N LEU A 508 25.37 19.99 15.02
CA LEU A 508 24.05 19.86 14.41
C LEU A 508 24.04 18.73 13.36
N GLY A 509 25.03 18.69 12.47
CA GLY A 509 25.17 17.66 11.44
C GLY A 509 25.36 16.25 11.99
N GLY A 510 26.16 16.11 13.05
CA GLY A 510 26.35 14.84 13.74
C GLY A 510 25.04 14.26 14.29
N ILE A 511 24.19 15.12 14.86
CA ILE A 511 22.87 14.71 15.39
C ILE A 511 21.91 14.34 14.26
N PHE A 512 21.90 15.11 13.16
CA PHE A 512 21.08 14.80 11.99
C PHE A 512 21.44 13.44 11.39
N ASN A 513 22.74 13.11 11.28
CA ASN A 513 23.21 11.83 10.77
C ASN A 513 22.85 10.66 11.70
N ARG A 514 22.89 10.86 13.03
CA ARG A 514 22.46 9.84 14.00
C ARG A 514 20.95 9.54 13.92
N ARG A 515 20.13 10.57 13.72
CA ARG A 515 18.67 10.45 13.62
C ARG A 515 18.17 9.98 12.24
N ASN A 516 19.04 9.97 11.21
CA ASN A 516 18.69 9.57 9.86
C ASN A 516 19.74 8.57 9.28
N PRO A 517 19.81 7.32 9.78
CA PRO A 517 20.88 6.38 9.45
C PRO A 517 20.86 5.84 7.99
N LYS A 518 19.88 6.19 7.17
CA LYS A 518 19.80 5.74 5.76
C LYS A 518 20.59 6.67 4.83
N ARG A 519 21.93 6.61 4.91
CA ARG A 519 22.88 7.02 3.85
C ARG A 519 24.30 6.61 4.27
N GLY A 520 24.52 5.32 4.33
CA GLY A 520 25.84 4.71 4.42
C GLY A 520 25.88 3.49 3.52
N TYR A 521 26.67 3.61 2.45
CA TYR A 521 27.04 2.62 1.42
C TYR A 521 26.02 2.29 0.32
#